data_AF-A0A3M2JKJ3-F1
#
_entry.id   AF-A0A3M2JKJ3-F1
#
_cell.length_a   1.000
_cell.length_b   1.000
_cell.length_c   1.000
_cell.angle_alpha   90.00
_cell.angle_beta   90.00
_cell.angle_gamma   90.00
#
_symmetry.space_group_name_H-M   'P 1'
#
loop_
_entity.id
_entity.type
_entity.pdbx_description
1 polymer ?
#
loop_
_entity_poly.entity_id
_entity_poly.type
_entity_poly.pdbx_seq_one_letter_code
_entity_poly.pdbx_strand_id
1 'polypeptide(L)'
;MHVLVAPGRFDTRPDDVPAALAGQRPVGSGGPTVRPGSDPWPALTAHEAVAAITAGWRAAAPGDALVPLPLSDGGPGLVDAVRAARGGDLLSVTTTDAHGAVVPGAVVVVTEPSGSRTAYVDGALALGAAEPGSTPAGGTSSAGLGTLVAAALDTGAGRVVVGLGGRRTVAHDGGAGLLAALGAAPGTAAGGLDAAAGLTAADLGALVDLRTALAGRDLVALHAHDLPLLGLGGVSADLAEAGRTDAAGAQEVER
;
A
#
# COMPACT_ATOMS: atom_id res chain seq x y z
N MET A 1 20.40 -5.96 -23.51
CA MET A 1 19.50 -5.09 -22.73
C MET A 1 19.50 -5.63 -21.33
N HIS A 2 20.04 -4.88 -20.35
CA HIS A 2 20.07 -5.31 -18.96
C HIS A 2 19.03 -4.49 -18.21
N VAL A 3 17.99 -5.16 -17.70
CA VAL A 3 16.96 -4.51 -16.89
C VAL A 3 17.46 -4.50 -15.46
N LEU A 4 17.53 -3.31 -14.87
CA LEU A 4 17.95 -3.15 -13.49
C LEU A 4 16.70 -2.90 -12.65
N VAL A 5 16.35 -3.90 -11.85
CA VAL A 5 15.24 -3.85 -10.91
C VAL A 5 15.85 -3.66 -9.52
N ALA A 6 15.43 -2.63 -8.79
CA ALA A 6 15.72 -2.54 -7.36
C ALA A 6 14.47 -2.97 -6.57
N PRO A 7 14.64 -3.71 -5.47
CA PRO A 7 13.52 -4.16 -4.67
C PRO A 7 12.83 -2.99 -3.95
N GLY A 8 11.49 -2.98 -3.94
CA GLY A 8 10.76 -2.57 -2.72
C GLY A 8 11.01 -3.64 -1.66
N ARG A 9 10.81 -3.40 -0.36
CA ARG A 9 11.11 -4.42 0.67
C ARG A 9 10.34 -5.73 0.39
N PHE A 10 10.97 -6.69 -0.27
CA PHE A 10 10.42 -8.02 -0.46
C PHE A 10 10.99 -8.91 0.64
N ASP A 11 10.14 -9.30 1.58
CA ASP A 11 10.46 -10.42 2.46
C ASP A 11 10.22 -11.71 1.66
N THR A 12 11.20 -12.13 0.87
CA THR A 12 11.07 -13.37 0.07
C THR A 12 11.49 -14.57 0.90
N ARG A 13 10.58 -15.54 1.06
CA ARG A 13 11.01 -16.93 1.26
C ARG A 13 11.64 -17.46 -0.04
N PRO A 14 12.58 -18.42 0.05
CA PRO A 14 13.46 -18.81 -1.07
C PRO A 14 12.78 -19.37 -2.33
N ASP A 15 11.50 -19.73 -2.30
CA ASP A 15 10.92 -20.65 -3.28
C ASP A 15 9.96 -19.99 -4.31
N ASP A 16 9.68 -18.68 -4.22
CA ASP A 16 8.62 -18.03 -5.03
C ASP A 16 9.13 -17.29 -6.28
N VAL A 17 10.02 -17.89 -7.07
CA VAL A 17 10.40 -17.33 -8.39
C VAL A 17 9.35 -17.67 -9.45
N PRO A 18 8.70 -16.70 -10.13
CA PRO A 18 7.67 -16.97 -11.12
C PRO A 18 8.18 -17.72 -12.36
N ALA A 19 7.37 -18.64 -12.87
CA ALA A 19 7.67 -19.50 -14.03
C ALA A 19 8.01 -18.75 -15.33
N ALA A 20 7.69 -17.45 -15.45
CA ALA A 20 8.06 -16.61 -16.59
C ALA A 20 9.59 -16.39 -16.73
N LEU A 21 10.36 -16.73 -15.69
CA LEU A 21 11.83 -16.70 -15.69
C LEU A 21 12.46 -18.09 -15.89
N ALA A 22 11.65 -19.16 -15.97
CA ALA A 22 12.12 -20.52 -16.17
C ALA A 22 12.57 -20.72 -17.63
N GLY A 23 13.87 -20.55 -17.87
CA GLY A 23 14.51 -20.81 -19.18
C GLY A 23 15.55 -19.79 -19.61
N GLN A 24 15.68 -18.67 -18.90
CA GLN A 24 16.80 -17.74 -19.12
C GLN A 24 18.03 -18.27 -18.37
N ARG A 25 19.05 -18.71 -19.11
CA ARG A 25 20.33 -19.13 -18.51
C ARG A 25 20.89 -17.96 -17.70
N PRO A 26 21.28 -18.16 -16.43
CA PRO A 26 22.04 -17.17 -15.70
C PRO A 26 23.29 -16.82 -16.50
N VAL A 27 23.48 -15.54 -16.81
CA VAL A 27 24.77 -15.04 -17.29
C VAL A 27 25.77 -15.28 -16.16
N GLY A 28 26.95 -15.80 -16.52
CA GLY A 28 27.90 -16.47 -15.63
C GLY A 28 28.21 -15.79 -14.29
N SER A 29 28.74 -16.60 -13.38
CA SER A 29 29.03 -16.40 -11.95
C SER A 29 29.98 -15.24 -11.57
N GLY A 30 29.85 -14.07 -12.19
CA GLY A 30 30.65 -12.88 -11.93
C GLY A 30 29.86 -11.57 -11.84
N GLY A 31 28.52 -11.62 -11.86
CA GLY A 31 27.70 -10.43 -11.61
C GLY A 31 27.62 -10.08 -10.11
N PRO A 32 27.70 -8.80 -9.72
CA PRO A 32 27.61 -8.41 -8.31
C PRO A 32 26.26 -8.85 -7.74
N THR A 33 26.30 -9.66 -6.68
CA THR A 33 25.12 -10.05 -5.92
C THR A 33 24.91 -9.03 -4.81
N VAL A 34 23.83 -8.25 -4.88
CA VAL A 34 23.43 -7.34 -3.78
C VAL A 34 22.75 -8.19 -2.71
N ARG A 35 23.41 -8.36 -1.56
CA ARG A 35 22.80 -8.94 -0.35
C ARG A 35 22.35 -7.81 0.57
N PRO A 36 21.13 -7.86 1.15
CA PRO A 36 20.77 -6.92 2.20
C PRO A 36 21.68 -7.15 3.42
N GLY A 37 22.39 -6.10 3.84
CA GLY A 37 23.24 -6.08 5.03
C GLY A 37 22.43 -5.88 6.31
N SER A 38 23.00 -6.26 7.44
CA SER A 38 22.41 -6.22 8.80
C SER A 38 22.45 -4.83 9.46
N ASP A 39 22.74 -3.77 8.72
CA ASP A 39 23.15 -2.48 9.29
C ASP A 39 21.98 -1.48 9.30
N PRO A 40 21.92 -0.56 10.28
CA PRO A 40 20.85 0.42 10.44
C PRO A 40 21.06 1.61 9.50
N TRP A 41 21.05 1.36 8.19
CA TRP A 41 21.09 2.45 7.22
C TRP A 41 19.73 3.16 7.20
N PRO A 42 19.69 4.51 7.08
CA PRO A 42 18.48 5.18 6.64
C PRO A 42 18.05 4.53 5.31
N ALA A 43 16.84 3.99 5.27
CA ALA A 43 16.36 3.25 4.11
C ALA A 43 16.25 4.20 2.91
N LEU A 44 16.95 3.88 1.82
CA LEU A 44 16.75 4.56 0.54
C LEU A 44 15.34 4.29 0.05
N THR A 45 14.71 5.30 -0.55
CA THR A 45 13.53 5.08 -1.39
C THR A 45 13.90 4.17 -2.57
N ALA A 46 12.90 3.50 -3.17
CA ALA A 46 13.13 2.70 -4.37
C ALA A 46 13.78 3.52 -5.49
N HIS A 47 13.43 4.80 -5.61
CA HIS A 47 14.03 5.72 -6.56
C HIS A 47 15.52 5.96 -6.29
N GLU A 48 15.88 6.28 -5.05
CA GLU A 48 17.27 6.49 -4.65
C GLU A 48 18.12 5.24 -4.80
N ALA A 49 17.57 4.07 -4.47
CA ALA A 49 18.23 2.78 -4.67
C ALA A 49 18.52 2.53 -6.17
N VAL A 50 17.51 2.69 -7.04
CA VAL A 50 17.69 2.56 -8.49
C VAL A 50 18.71 3.56 -9.02
N ALA A 51 18.68 4.81 -8.55
CA ALA A 51 19.62 5.84 -8.97
C ALA A 51 21.08 5.49 -8.58
N ALA A 52 21.29 5.06 -7.33
CA ALA A 52 22.60 4.66 -6.84
C ALA A 52 23.17 3.45 -7.61
N ILE A 53 22.36 2.41 -7.82
CA ILE A 53 22.79 1.21 -8.57
C ILE A 53 23.06 1.57 -10.04
N THR A 54 22.21 2.39 -10.65
CA THR A 54 22.40 2.85 -12.04
C THR A 54 23.70 3.64 -12.20
N ALA A 55 24.01 4.53 -11.25
CA ALA A 55 25.25 5.30 -11.26
C ALA A 55 26.48 4.39 -11.15
N GLY A 56 26.47 3.44 -10.22
CA GLY A 56 27.55 2.46 -10.06
C GLY A 56 27.74 1.59 -11.30
N TRP A 57 26.65 1.11 -11.90
CA TRP A 57 26.72 0.27 -13.11
C TRP A 57 27.29 1.03 -14.30
N ARG A 58 26.85 2.28 -14.52
CA ARG A 58 27.37 3.11 -15.62
C ARG A 58 28.87 3.40 -15.49
N ALA A 59 29.39 3.50 -14.27
CA ALA A 59 30.82 3.69 -14.03
C ALA A 59 31.64 2.46 -14.44
N ALA A 60 31.12 1.25 -14.21
CA ALA A 60 31.81 0.00 -14.53
C ALA A 60 31.58 -0.50 -15.97
N ALA A 61 30.39 -0.27 -16.53
CA ALA A 61 29.96 -0.77 -17.83
C ALA A 61 29.18 0.31 -18.61
N PRO A 62 29.86 1.35 -19.13
CA PRO A 62 29.21 2.50 -19.78
C PRO A 62 28.52 2.17 -21.12
N GLY A 63 28.84 1.02 -21.72
CA GLY A 63 28.21 0.55 -22.97
C GLY A 63 26.86 -0.15 -22.77
N ASP A 64 26.47 -0.44 -21.53
CA ASP A 64 25.23 -1.16 -21.23
C ASP A 64 24.01 -0.24 -21.32
N ALA A 65 22.96 -0.74 -21.98
CA ALA A 65 21.64 -0.13 -21.91
C ALA A 65 20.92 -0.57 -20.63
N LEU A 66 20.63 0.40 -19.76
CA LEU A 66 19.95 0.22 -18.48
C LEU A 66 18.52 0.78 -18.53
N VAL A 67 17.57 0.01 -18.03
CA VAL A 67 16.18 0.44 -17.84
C VAL A 67 15.90 0.52 -16.34
N PRO A 68 15.82 1.72 -15.74
CA PRO A 68 15.56 1.88 -14.30
C PRO A 68 14.10 1.59 -13.99
N LEU A 69 13.85 0.63 -13.11
CA LEU A 69 12.49 0.24 -12.69
C LEU A 69 12.40 0.23 -11.15
N PRO A 70 11.99 1.34 -10.52
CA PRO A 70 11.66 1.34 -9.10
C PRO A 70 10.38 0.53 -8.87
N LEU A 71 10.39 -0.32 -7.86
CA LEU A 71 9.24 -1.14 -7.46
C LEU A 71 8.70 -0.71 -6.09
N SER A 72 7.43 -1.00 -5.86
CA SER A 72 6.77 -0.87 -4.56
C SER A 72 5.96 -2.14 -4.28
N ASP A 73 5.90 -2.51 -3.01
CA ASP A 73 5.10 -3.61 -2.45
C ASP A 73 3.69 -3.15 -2.02
N GLY A 74 3.33 -1.88 -2.25
CA GLY A 74 2.10 -1.27 -1.75
C GLY A 74 2.30 -0.43 -0.49
N GLY A 75 3.52 -0.40 0.06
CA GLY A 75 3.93 0.54 1.10
C GLY A 75 4.16 1.97 0.60
N PRO A 76 4.67 2.85 1.48
CA PRO A 76 4.93 4.25 1.16
C PRO A 76 5.82 4.42 -0.08
N GLY A 77 5.48 5.38 -0.95
CA GLY A 77 6.19 5.66 -2.19
C GLY A 77 5.66 4.89 -3.41
N LEU A 78 4.49 4.25 -3.31
CA LEU A 78 3.86 3.52 -4.43
C LEU A 78 3.62 4.45 -5.64
N VAL A 79 3.03 5.61 -5.39
CA VAL A 79 2.71 6.62 -6.42
C VAL A 79 3.99 7.09 -7.13
N ASP A 80 5.07 7.33 -6.38
CA ASP A 80 6.35 7.76 -6.94
C ASP A 80 7.01 6.66 -7.78
N ALA A 81 6.99 5.41 -7.30
CA ALA A 81 7.52 4.27 -8.02
C ALA A 81 6.79 4.06 -9.36
N VAL A 82 5.46 4.10 -9.34
CA VAL A 82 4.64 3.97 -10.56
C VAL A 82 4.93 5.12 -11.52
N ARG A 83 4.94 6.37 -11.03
CA ARG A 83 5.17 7.54 -11.88
C ARG A 83 6.56 7.53 -12.50
N ALA A 84 7.58 7.13 -11.75
CA ALA A 84 8.94 7.01 -12.27
C ALA A 84 9.06 5.91 -13.34
N ALA A 85 8.35 4.78 -13.18
CA ALA A 85 8.42 3.65 -14.11
C ALA A 85 7.51 3.80 -15.34
N ARG A 86 6.34 4.46 -15.19
CA ARG A 86 5.25 4.46 -16.18
C ARG A 86 4.80 5.85 -16.62
N GLY A 87 5.25 6.91 -15.95
CA GLY A 87 4.67 8.25 -16.09
C GLY A 87 3.26 8.33 -15.50
N GLY A 88 2.38 9.07 -16.16
CA GLY A 88 1.00 9.26 -15.74
C GLY A 88 0.75 10.63 -15.11
N ASP A 89 -0.53 10.97 -15.06
CA ASP A 89 -1.00 12.25 -14.56
C ASP A 89 -1.13 12.19 -13.04
N LEU A 90 -0.50 13.16 -12.36
CA LEU A 90 -0.56 13.28 -10.91
C LEU A 90 -1.76 14.14 -10.52
N LEU A 91 -2.68 13.56 -9.77
CA LEU A 91 -3.79 14.26 -9.13
C LEU A 91 -3.45 14.50 -7.65
N SER A 92 -3.28 15.76 -7.28
CA SER A 92 -3.17 16.17 -5.88
C SER A 92 -4.55 16.17 -5.23
N VAL A 93 -4.66 15.54 -4.07
CA VAL A 93 -5.91 15.42 -3.31
C VAL A 93 -5.67 15.91 -1.89
N THR A 94 -6.54 16.77 -1.37
CA THR A 94 -6.53 17.08 0.07
C THR A 94 -7.32 16.00 0.79
N THR A 95 -6.71 15.35 1.77
CA THR A 95 -7.33 14.27 2.54
C THR A 95 -7.04 14.44 4.03
N THR A 96 -7.40 13.45 4.85
CA THR A 96 -7.05 13.39 6.28
C THR A 96 -6.10 12.25 6.56
N ASP A 97 -5.25 12.41 7.57
CA ASP A 97 -4.51 11.28 8.14
C ASP A 97 -5.41 10.43 9.06
N ALA A 98 -4.83 9.39 9.64
CA ALA A 98 -5.52 8.46 10.52
C ALA A 98 -6.07 9.11 11.80
N HIS A 99 -5.59 10.30 12.18
CA HIS A 99 -6.04 11.06 13.34
C HIS A 99 -6.95 12.24 12.96
N GLY A 100 -7.32 12.36 11.69
CA GLY A 100 -8.21 13.40 11.17
C GLY A 100 -7.51 14.72 10.81
N ALA A 101 -6.18 14.81 10.90
CA ALA A 101 -5.46 16.00 10.48
C ALA A 101 -5.47 16.13 8.96
N VAL A 102 -5.65 17.33 8.43
CA VAL A 102 -5.64 17.57 6.98
C VAL A 102 -4.21 17.39 6.44
N VAL A 103 -4.05 16.49 5.47
CA VAL A 103 -2.76 16.15 4.86
C VAL A 103 -2.86 16.12 3.32
N PRO A 104 -1.75 16.39 2.61
CA PRO A 104 -1.71 16.17 1.17
C PRO A 104 -1.71 14.67 0.85
N GLY A 105 -2.53 14.29 -0.11
CA GLY A 105 -2.53 12.97 -0.74
C GLY A 105 -2.32 13.07 -2.25
N ALA A 106 -2.12 11.91 -2.88
CA ALA A 106 -1.85 11.84 -4.30
C ALA A 106 -2.44 10.58 -4.93
N VAL A 107 -2.90 10.72 -6.17
CA VAL A 107 -3.29 9.63 -7.06
C VAL A 107 -2.53 9.78 -8.37
N VAL A 108 -1.98 8.70 -8.91
CA VAL A 108 -1.41 8.70 -10.27
C VAL A 108 -2.31 7.94 -11.21
N VAL A 109 -2.64 8.54 -12.35
CA VAL A 109 -3.45 7.93 -13.40
C VAL A 109 -2.56 7.61 -14.59
N VAL A 110 -2.46 6.33 -14.93
CA VAL A 110 -1.77 5.85 -16.12
C VAL A 110 -2.81 5.53 -17.18
N THR A 111 -2.68 6.16 -18.35
CA THR A 111 -3.48 5.84 -19.54
C THR A 111 -2.68 4.95 -20.46
N GLU A 112 -3.17 3.73 -20.69
CA GLU A 112 -2.58 2.79 -21.63
C GLU A 112 -2.82 3.23 -23.08
N PRO A 113 -2.04 2.76 -24.07
CA PRO A 113 -2.26 3.07 -25.49
C PRO A 113 -3.65 2.69 -26.01
N SER A 114 -4.33 1.72 -25.38
CA SER A 114 -5.71 1.32 -25.66
C SER A 114 -6.75 2.34 -25.19
N GLY A 115 -6.34 3.36 -24.42
CA GLY A 115 -7.22 4.32 -23.74
C GLY A 115 -7.72 3.85 -22.37
N SER A 116 -7.44 2.61 -21.96
CA SER A 116 -7.81 2.15 -20.61
C SER A 116 -6.98 2.87 -19.56
N ARG A 117 -7.61 3.24 -18.44
CA ARG A 117 -6.99 3.98 -17.35
C ARG A 117 -6.87 3.15 -16.08
N THR A 118 -5.70 3.20 -15.46
CA THR A 118 -5.44 2.65 -14.13
C THR A 118 -5.05 3.77 -13.18
N ALA A 119 -5.74 3.91 -12.06
CA ALA A 119 -5.38 4.82 -10.99
C ALA A 119 -4.63 4.08 -9.88
N TYR A 120 -3.59 4.70 -9.34
CA TYR A 120 -2.75 4.18 -8.27
C TYR A 120 -2.85 5.11 -7.06
N VAL A 121 -3.17 4.54 -5.91
CA VAL A 121 -3.38 5.24 -4.64
C VAL A 121 -2.34 4.76 -3.63
N ASP A 122 -1.55 5.68 -3.10
CA ASP A 122 -0.67 5.41 -1.97
C ASP A 122 -1.43 5.66 -0.66
N GLY A 123 -1.96 4.60 -0.06
CA GLY A 123 -2.73 4.69 1.17
C GLY A 123 -1.91 5.08 2.39
N ALA A 124 -0.58 4.95 2.36
CA ALA A 124 0.26 5.38 3.48
C ALA A 124 0.18 6.90 3.73
N LEU A 125 -0.23 7.68 2.72
CA LEU A 125 -0.47 9.12 2.84
C LEU A 125 -1.67 9.47 3.74
N ALA A 126 -2.57 8.52 3.98
CA ALA A 126 -3.78 8.74 4.77
C ALA A 126 -3.90 7.80 5.99
N LEU A 127 -3.33 6.60 5.92
CA LEU A 127 -3.46 5.60 6.99
C LEU A 127 -2.45 5.79 8.14
N GLY A 128 -1.52 6.74 7.99
CA GLY A 128 -0.49 7.08 8.97
C GLY A 128 0.57 6.00 9.16
N ALA A 129 1.66 6.33 9.85
CA ALA A 129 2.71 5.38 10.21
C ALA A 129 3.19 5.61 11.65
N ALA A 130 3.23 4.55 12.46
CA ALA A 130 3.72 4.59 13.84
C ALA A 130 5.24 4.67 13.86
N GLU A 131 5.77 5.53 14.73
CA GLU A 131 7.17 5.48 15.12
C GLU A 131 7.44 4.28 16.06
N PRO A 132 8.63 3.67 16.01
CA PRO A 132 8.99 2.61 16.95
C PRO A 132 8.81 3.08 18.40
N GLY A 133 8.05 2.32 19.20
CA GLY A 133 7.75 2.67 20.60
C GLY A 133 6.57 3.63 20.78
N SER A 134 5.90 4.05 19.71
CA SER A 134 4.59 4.71 19.81
C SER A 134 3.47 3.70 19.98
N THR A 135 2.49 4.03 20.82
CA THR A 135 1.28 3.23 21.05
C THR A 135 0.14 3.82 20.22
N PRO A 136 -0.31 3.20 19.12
CA PRO A 136 -1.59 3.55 18.52
C PRO A 136 -2.67 2.86 19.36
N ALA A 137 -3.35 3.61 20.21
CA ALA A 137 -4.45 3.10 21.02
C ALA A 137 -5.71 3.91 20.72
N GLY A 138 -6.55 3.38 19.82
CA GLY A 138 -7.92 3.82 19.58
C GLY A 138 -8.08 5.14 18.81
N GLY A 139 -9.26 5.31 18.21
CA GLY A 139 -9.69 6.57 17.59
C GLY A 139 -8.98 6.91 16.27
N THR A 140 -8.37 5.94 15.59
CA THR A 140 -7.85 6.13 14.23
C THR A 140 -8.91 5.83 13.18
N SER A 141 -8.81 6.44 12.00
CA SER A 141 -9.76 6.24 10.90
C SER A 141 -9.08 6.05 9.56
N SER A 142 -9.69 5.24 8.70
CA SER A 142 -9.32 5.07 7.28
C SER A 142 -10.07 6.02 6.34
N ALA A 143 -10.83 7.00 6.84
CA ALA A 143 -11.63 7.92 6.03
C ALA A 143 -10.81 8.68 4.98
N GLY A 144 -9.57 9.05 5.31
CA GLY A 144 -8.68 9.71 4.36
C GLY A 144 -8.30 8.81 3.18
N LEU A 145 -8.16 7.51 3.39
CA LEU A 145 -7.97 6.56 2.29
C LEU A 145 -9.21 6.55 1.38
N GLY A 146 -10.41 6.59 1.97
CA GLY A 146 -11.65 6.62 1.21
C GLY A 146 -11.77 7.85 0.33
N THR A 147 -11.34 9.02 0.81
CA THR A 147 -11.23 10.24 -0.01
C THR A 147 -10.29 10.05 -1.21
N LEU A 148 -9.14 9.39 -1.01
CA LEU A 148 -8.20 9.10 -2.11
C LEU A 148 -8.75 8.10 -3.12
N VAL A 149 -9.43 7.05 -2.65
CA VAL A 149 -10.07 6.05 -3.51
C VAL A 149 -11.24 6.68 -4.28
N ALA A 150 -12.06 7.52 -3.65
CA ALA A 150 -13.11 8.27 -4.33
C ALA A 150 -12.53 9.15 -5.45
N ALA A 151 -11.48 9.93 -5.15
CA ALA A 151 -10.80 10.75 -6.14
C ALA A 151 -10.23 9.91 -7.30
N ALA A 152 -9.69 8.72 -7.02
CA ALA A 152 -9.21 7.79 -8.03
C ALA A 152 -10.35 7.26 -8.93
N LEU A 153 -11.51 6.92 -8.36
CA LEU A 153 -12.70 6.49 -9.09
C LEU A 153 -13.25 7.59 -10.00
N ASP A 154 -13.24 8.85 -9.53
CA ASP A 154 -13.72 10.02 -10.28
C ASP A 154 -12.89 10.34 -11.53
N THR A 155 -11.66 9.81 -11.62
CA THR A 155 -10.83 9.93 -12.85
C THR A 155 -11.36 9.12 -14.03
N GLY A 156 -12.39 8.29 -13.80
CA GLY A 156 -12.94 7.35 -14.78
C GLY A 156 -12.04 6.13 -14.99
N ALA A 157 -11.11 5.85 -14.08
CA ALA A 157 -10.26 4.66 -14.16
C ALA A 157 -11.10 3.38 -14.04
N GLY A 158 -10.88 2.46 -14.98
CA GLY A 158 -11.51 1.13 -14.94
C GLY A 158 -10.86 0.22 -13.91
N ARG A 159 -9.60 0.49 -13.55
CA ARG A 159 -8.84 -0.20 -12.51
C ARG A 159 -8.32 0.80 -11.48
N VAL A 160 -8.44 0.48 -10.20
CA VAL A 160 -7.83 1.24 -9.10
C VAL A 160 -6.95 0.28 -8.28
N VAL A 161 -5.66 0.60 -8.17
CA VAL A 161 -4.68 -0.14 -7.38
C VAL A 161 -4.36 0.66 -6.13
N VAL A 162 -4.57 0.07 -4.96
CA VAL A 162 -4.46 0.74 -3.67
C VAL A 162 -3.37 0.07 -2.85
N GLY A 163 -2.30 0.80 -2.53
CA GLY A 163 -1.35 0.39 -1.51
C GLY A 163 -1.94 0.61 -0.12
N LEU A 164 -2.10 -0.44 0.68
CA LEU A 164 -2.67 -0.33 2.04
C LEU A 164 -1.64 0.08 3.11
N GLY A 165 -0.44 0.49 2.68
CA GLY A 165 0.68 0.73 3.57
C GLY A 165 1.37 -0.58 3.97
N GLY A 166 2.22 -0.49 4.99
CA GLY A 166 2.96 -1.64 5.52
C GLY A 166 2.64 -1.88 6.99
N ARG A 167 3.37 -2.77 7.67
CA ARG A 167 3.15 -3.05 9.10
C ARG A 167 3.02 -1.81 9.97
N ARG A 168 3.73 -0.73 9.64
CA ARG A 168 3.73 0.54 10.41
C ARG A 168 2.41 1.32 10.34
N THR A 169 1.45 0.93 9.50
CA THR A 169 0.13 1.56 9.40
C THR A 169 -0.58 1.62 10.77
N VAL A 170 -1.26 2.74 11.06
CA VAL A 170 -1.92 2.98 12.37
C VAL A 170 -3.44 3.06 12.29
N ALA A 171 -4.02 3.26 11.11
CA ALA A 171 -5.47 3.17 10.91
C ALA A 171 -5.97 1.77 11.29
N HIS A 172 -6.92 1.71 12.23
CA HIS A 172 -7.39 0.47 12.83
C HIS A 172 -8.91 0.51 13.10
N ASP A 173 -9.68 0.87 12.08
CA ASP A 173 -11.14 1.01 12.14
C ASP A 173 -11.88 -0.07 11.32
N GLY A 174 -11.19 -1.15 10.94
CA GLY A 174 -11.77 -2.22 10.12
C GLY A 174 -12.18 -1.78 8.70
N GLY A 175 -11.73 -0.61 8.23
CA GLY A 175 -12.13 -0.03 6.94
C GLY A 175 -13.44 0.76 7.01
N ALA A 176 -14.00 0.99 8.20
CA ALA A 176 -15.26 1.70 8.35
C ALA A 176 -15.20 3.14 7.82
N GLY A 177 -14.11 3.87 8.11
CA GLY A 177 -13.90 5.22 7.58
C GLY A 177 -13.80 5.24 6.06
N LEU A 178 -13.04 4.31 5.46
CA LEU A 178 -12.95 4.13 4.01
C LEU A 178 -14.34 3.96 3.40
N LEU A 179 -15.15 3.04 3.94
CA LEU A 179 -16.49 2.76 3.44
C LEU A 179 -17.43 3.96 3.62
N ALA A 180 -17.34 4.67 4.75
CA ALA A 180 -18.08 5.91 4.99
C ALA A 180 -17.80 6.98 3.95
N ALA A 181 -16.53 7.22 3.64
CA ALA A 181 -16.11 8.19 2.63
C ALA A 181 -16.53 7.79 1.21
N LEU A 182 -16.73 6.50 0.94
CA LEU A 182 -17.30 6.00 -0.31
C LEU A 182 -18.85 6.01 -0.33
N GLY A 183 -19.49 6.60 0.69
CA GLY A 183 -20.94 6.71 0.79
C GLY A 183 -21.63 5.46 1.35
N ALA A 184 -20.87 4.54 1.94
CA ALA A 184 -21.37 3.28 2.48
C ALA A 184 -21.00 3.10 3.95
N ALA A 185 -21.55 3.94 4.81
CA ALA A 185 -21.48 3.71 6.26
C ALA A 185 -22.85 3.34 6.80
N PRO A 186 -22.96 2.21 7.52
CA PRO A 186 -23.85 2.19 8.68
C PRO A 186 -23.51 3.38 9.57
N GLY A 187 -24.50 4.20 9.98
CA GLY A 187 -24.24 5.41 10.78
C GLY A 187 -23.44 5.17 12.06
N THR A 188 -23.37 3.93 12.56
CA THR A 188 -22.55 3.52 13.70
C THR A 188 -21.08 3.26 13.34
N ALA A 189 -20.75 2.79 12.13
CA ALA A 189 -19.39 2.34 11.78
C ALA A 189 -18.33 3.46 11.81
N ALA A 190 -18.73 4.74 11.76
CA ALA A 190 -17.82 5.87 11.94
C ALA A 190 -17.09 5.91 13.30
N GLY A 191 -17.54 5.12 14.28
CA GLY A 191 -16.89 4.94 15.58
C GLY A 191 -15.83 3.85 15.65
N GLY A 192 -15.49 3.18 14.54
CA GLY A 192 -14.53 2.07 14.50
C GLY A 192 -15.18 0.70 14.72
N LEU A 193 -14.34 -0.31 15.02
CA LEU A 193 -14.75 -1.71 15.20
C LEU A 193 -15.78 -1.88 16.33
N ASP A 194 -15.60 -1.18 17.46
CA ASP A 194 -16.56 -1.16 18.58
C ASP A 194 -17.99 -0.83 18.14
N ALA A 195 -18.12 0.12 17.21
CA ALA A 195 -19.40 0.59 16.74
C ALA A 195 -20.01 -0.30 15.65
N ALA A 196 -19.23 -1.27 15.13
CA ALA A 196 -19.71 -2.31 14.24
C ALA A 196 -20.46 -3.44 14.98
N ALA A 197 -20.27 -3.60 16.29
CA ALA A 197 -20.94 -4.63 17.09
C ALA A 197 -22.48 -4.50 17.13
N GLY A 198 -23.01 -3.30 16.86
CA GLY A 198 -24.44 -3.00 16.84
C GLY A 198 -25.11 -3.13 15.46
N LEU A 199 -24.38 -3.56 14.42
CA LEU A 199 -24.89 -3.57 13.05
C LEU A 199 -25.94 -4.65 12.82
N THR A 200 -27.02 -4.26 12.14
CA THR A 200 -28.07 -5.16 11.64
C THR A 200 -27.96 -5.33 10.13
N ALA A 201 -28.65 -6.32 9.57
CA ALA A 201 -28.69 -6.52 8.11
C ALA A 201 -29.28 -5.32 7.35
N ALA A 202 -30.16 -4.54 7.98
CA ALA A 202 -30.70 -3.32 7.38
C ALA A 202 -29.63 -2.22 7.23
N ASP A 203 -28.65 -2.19 8.15
CA ASP A 203 -27.56 -1.22 8.13
C ASP A 203 -26.54 -1.49 7.01
N LEU A 204 -26.57 -2.69 6.43
CA LEU A 204 -25.68 -3.10 5.34
C LEU A 204 -26.21 -2.71 3.95
N GLY A 205 -27.41 -2.11 3.84
CA GLY A 205 -27.99 -1.73 2.55
C GLY A 205 -27.07 -0.84 1.71
N ALA A 206 -26.42 0.15 2.35
CA ALA A 206 -25.48 1.05 1.67
C ALA A 206 -24.24 0.32 1.11
N LEU A 207 -23.83 -0.81 1.70
CA LEU A 207 -22.74 -1.64 1.15
C LEU A 207 -23.18 -2.37 -0.12
N VAL A 208 -24.44 -2.78 -0.20
CA VAL A 208 -25.01 -3.40 -1.42
C VAL A 208 -25.06 -2.37 -2.55
N ASP A 209 -25.47 -1.14 -2.24
CA ASP A 209 -25.49 -0.04 -3.20
C ASP A 209 -24.09 0.30 -3.69
N LEU A 210 -23.11 0.42 -2.77
CA LEU A 210 -21.71 0.65 -3.13
C LEU A 210 -21.14 -0.48 -4.00
N ARG A 211 -21.39 -1.74 -3.63
CA ARG A 211 -20.96 -2.89 -4.44
C ARG A 211 -21.54 -2.82 -5.85
N THR A 212 -22.80 -2.41 -5.97
CA THR A 212 -23.48 -2.25 -7.26
C THR A 212 -22.88 -1.09 -8.05
N ALA A 213 -22.60 0.04 -7.40
CA ALA A 213 -21.98 1.21 -8.03
C ALA A 213 -20.55 0.93 -8.51
N LEU A 214 -19.82 0.02 -7.85
CA LEU A 214 -18.47 -0.41 -8.20
C LEU A 214 -18.44 -1.58 -9.20
N ALA A 215 -19.60 -2.12 -9.59
CA ALA A 215 -19.66 -3.24 -10.51
C ALA A 215 -18.96 -2.92 -11.85
N GLY A 216 -18.13 -3.86 -12.33
CA GLY A 216 -17.34 -3.70 -13.55
C GLY A 216 -16.06 -2.88 -13.40
N ARG A 217 -15.78 -2.33 -12.22
CA ARG A 217 -14.46 -1.78 -11.87
C ARG A 217 -13.57 -2.86 -11.27
N ASP A 218 -12.28 -2.75 -11.53
CA ASP A 218 -11.26 -3.63 -10.99
C ASP A 218 -10.52 -2.95 -9.83
N LEU A 219 -10.78 -3.40 -8.60
CA LEU A 219 -10.17 -2.85 -7.39
C LEU A 219 -9.14 -3.84 -6.87
N VAL A 220 -7.88 -3.40 -6.83
CA VAL A 220 -6.73 -4.23 -6.42
C VAL A 220 -6.13 -3.63 -5.16
N ALA A 221 -6.13 -4.38 -4.07
CA ALA A 221 -5.39 -4.02 -2.87
C ALA A 221 -3.98 -4.63 -2.93
N LEU A 222 -2.95 -3.80 -2.76
CA LEU A 222 -1.58 -4.24 -2.54
C LEU A 222 -1.34 -4.30 -1.03
N HIS A 223 -0.97 -5.49 -0.58
CA HIS A 223 -0.75 -5.82 0.82
C HIS A 223 0.43 -6.79 0.90
N ALA A 224 1.33 -6.56 1.85
CA ALA A 224 2.58 -7.30 1.98
C ALA A 224 2.53 -8.42 3.03
N HIS A 225 1.39 -8.61 3.71
CA HIS A 225 1.24 -9.62 4.75
C HIS A 225 0.01 -10.48 4.50
N ASP A 226 -0.16 -11.55 5.27
CA ASP A 226 -1.35 -12.39 5.19
C ASP A 226 -1.89 -12.56 6.61
N LEU A 227 -2.52 -11.48 7.10
CA LEU A 227 -3.08 -11.40 8.45
C LEU A 227 -4.61 -11.42 8.34
N PRO A 228 -5.30 -12.34 9.03
CA PRO A 228 -6.76 -12.30 9.12
C PRO A 228 -7.23 -11.05 9.87
N LEU A 229 -8.49 -10.67 9.69
CA LEU A 229 -9.05 -9.50 10.36
C LEU A 229 -9.04 -9.63 11.89
N LEU A 230 -9.38 -10.83 12.41
CA LEU A 230 -9.57 -11.11 13.83
C LEU A 230 -8.82 -12.39 14.25
N GLY A 231 -8.65 -12.55 15.55
CA GLY A 231 -8.16 -13.75 16.21
C GLY A 231 -6.69 -13.64 16.63
N LEU A 232 -6.17 -14.76 17.16
CA LEU A 232 -4.84 -14.83 17.80
C LEU A 232 -3.65 -14.48 16.90
N GLY A 233 -3.85 -14.40 15.58
CA GLY A 233 -2.85 -13.92 14.61
C GLY A 233 -3.40 -12.83 13.69
N GLY A 234 -4.48 -12.16 14.12
CA GLY A 234 -5.14 -11.12 13.34
C GLY A 234 -4.42 -9.77 13.36
N VAL A 235 -5.00 -8.79 12.68
CA VAL A 235 -4.43 -7.43 12.57
C VAL A 235 -4.16 -6.80 13.94
N SER A 236 -5.08 -6.94 14.90
CA SER A 236 -4.89 -6.40 16.25
C SER A 236 -3.77 -7.12 17.01
N ALA A 237 -3.61 -8.43 16.83
CA ALA A 237 -2.56 -9.21 17.49
C ALA A 237 -1.15 -8.79 17.01
N ASP A 238 -0.98 -8.41 15.73
CA ASP A 238 0.29 -7.87 15.20
C ASP A 238 0.70 -6.57 15.90
N LEU A 239 -0.24 -5.80 16.48
CA LEU A 239 0.12 -4.62 17.30
C LEU A 239 0.96 -5.02 18.52
N ALA A 240 0.66 -6.15 19.16
CA ALA A 240 1.43 -6.66 20.28
C ALA A 240 2.79 -7.22 19.82
N GLU A 241 2.81 -7.99 18.73
CA GLU A 241 4.07 -8.51 18.15
C GLU A 241 5.02 -7.38 17.71
N ALA A 242 4.46 -6.30 17.17
CA ALA A 242 5.19 -5.10 16.78
C ALA A 242 5.62 -4.22 17.97
N GLY A 243 5.33 -4.62 19.21
CA GLY A 243 5.68 -3.89 20.43
C GLY A 243 4.95 -2.55 20.58
N ARG A 244 3.79 -2.40 19.95
CA ARG A 244 2.98 -1.17 20.00
C ARG A 244 2.03 -1.13 21.19
N THR A 245 1.59 -2.29 21.64
CA THR A 245 0.73 -2.47 22.81
C THR A 245 1.06 -3.80 23.48
N ASP A 246 0.52 -4.07 24.67
CA ASP A 246 0.59 -5.40 25.26
C ASP A 246 -0.51 -6.32 24.69
N ALA A 247 -0.44 -7.61 24.99
CA ALA A 247 -1.42 -8.58 24.48
C ALA A 247 -2.86 -8.25 24.93
N ALA A 248 -3.04 -7.63 26.10
CA ALA A 248 -4.35 -7.24 26.60
C ALA A 248 -4.92 -6.06 25.80
N GLY A 249 -4.11 -5.05 25.51
CA GLY A 249 -4.49 -3.90 24.69
C GLY A 249 -4.76 -4.28 23.24
N ALA A 250 -3.99 -5.22 22.67
CA ALA A 250 -4.30 -5.79 21.36
C ALA A 250 -5.68 -6.48 21.33
N GLN A 251 -6.02 -7.24 22.37
CA GLN A 251 -7.32 -7.88 22.48
C GLN A 251 -8.46 -6.87 22.70
N GLU A 252 -8.21 -5.78 23.43
CA GLU A 252 -9.20 -4.72 23.64
C GLU A 252 -9.56 -4.03 22.33
N VAL A 253 -8.57 -3.72 21.49
CA VAL A 253 -8.77 -3.11 20.16
C VAL A 253 -9.49 -4.04 19.18
N GLU A 254 -9.41 -5.35 19.38
CA GLU A 254 -10.10 -6.35 18.55
C GLU A 254 -11.58 -6.54 18.90
N ARG A 255 -11.99 -6.26 20.15
CA ARG A 255 -13.38 -6.49 20.60
C ARG A 255 -14.38 -5.56 19.92
#